data_AF-X1GEL6-F1
#
_entry.id   AF-X1GEL6-F1
#
_cell.length_a   1.000
_cell.length_b   1.000
_cell.length_c   1.000
_cell.angle_alpha   90.00
_cell.angle_beta   90.00
_cell.angle_gamma   90.00
#
_symmetry.space_group_name_H-M   'P 1'
#
loop_
_entity.id
_entity.type
_entity.pdbx_description
1 polymer ?
#
loop_
_entity_poly.entity_id
_entity_poly.type
_entity_poly.pdbx_seq_one_letter_code
_entity_poly.pdbx_strand_id
1 'polypeptide(L)' 'MIDHSLQLPSAEPKEVSAAMSLIPYRRDDLRAKYLGWMSSGFSDEEALFVLGLNRSWLELMRQDSKFVK' A
#
# COMPACT_ATOMS: atom_id res chain seq x y z
N MET A 1 -29.83 -29.61 -1.16
CA MET A 1 -29.35 -28.37 -0.51
C MET A 1 -27.95 -28.12 -1.06
N ILE A 2 -27.76 -27.04 -1.82
CA ILE A 2 -26.45 -26.70 -2.40
C ILE A 2 -25.69 -25.94 -1.31
N ASP A 3 -24.57 -26.52 -0.89
CA ASP A 3 -23.70 -25.95 0.14
C ASP A 3 -23.00 -24.73 -0.45
N HIS A 4 -23.42 -23.53 -0.05
CA HIS A 4 -22.80 -22.26 -0.42
C HIS A 4 -21.66 -21.95 0.57
N SER A 5 -20.70 -22.86 0.71
CA SER A 5 -19.46 -22.57 1.40
C SER A 5 -18.66 -21.58 0.55
N LEU A 6 -18.60 -20.31 0.97
CA LEU A 6 -17.71 -19.30 0.40
C LEU A 6 -16.27 -19.83 0.46
N GLN A 7 -15.73 -20.30 -0.66
CA GLN A 7 -14.33 -20.66 -0.77
C GLN A 7 -13.51 -19.39 -0.56
N LEU A 8 -12.85 -19.30 0.58
CA LEU A 8 -11.83 -18.28 0.80
C LEU A 8 -10.74 -18.50 -0.26
N PRO A 9 -10.37 -17.47 -1.04
CA PRO A 9 -9.30 -17.61 -2.02
C PRO A 9 -8.04 -18.08 -1.29
N SER A 10 -7.56 -19.28 -1.63
CA SER A 10 -6.46 -19.94 -0.91
C SER A 10 -5.08 -19.37 -1.24
N ALA A 11 -5.03 -18.36 -2.11
CA ALA A 11 -3.80 -17.74 -2.57
C ALA A 11 -3.98 -16.22 -2.58
N GLU A 12 -2.89 -15.50 -2.28
CA GLU A 12 -2.88 -14.05 -2.48
C GLU A 12 -3.21 -13.72 -3.94
N PRO A 13 -4.03 -12.67 -4.19
CA PRO A 13 -4.25 -12.20 -5.55
C PRO A 13 -2.92 -11.90 -6.26
N LYS A 14 -2.83 -12.20 -7.56
CA LYS A 14 -1.58 -12.03 -8.33
C LYS A 14 -1.08 -10.59 -8.33
N GLU A 15 -2.02 -9.65 -8.27
CA GLU A 15 -1.80 -8.21 -8.16
C GLU A 15 -1.06 -7.85 -6.86
N VAL A 16 -1.35 -8.56 -5.75
CA VAL A 16 -0.64 -8.37 -4.48
C VAL A 16 0.80 -8.84 -4.60
N SER A 17 1.02 -10.01 -5.21
CA SER A 17 2.38 -10.52 -5.44
C SER A 17 3.19 -9.60 -6.35
N ALA A 18 2.58 -9.03 -7.38
CA ALA A 18 3.22 -8.04 -8.26
C ALA A 18 3.57 -6.76 -7.51
N ALA A 19 2.64 -6.21 -6.71
CA ALA A 19 2.88 -5.01 -5.91
C ALA A 19 3.99 -5.21 -4.86
N MET A 20 4.04 -6.37 -4.20
CA MET A 20 5.09 -6.72 -3.24
C MET A 20 6.48 -6.84 -3.86
N SER A 21 6.58 -7.08 -5.17
CA SER A 21 7.87 -7.09 -5.86
C SER A 21 8.45 -5.69 -6.09
N LEU A 22 7.60 -4.66 -6.08
CA LEU A 22 7.97 -3.28 -6.38
C LEU A 22 8.08 -2.41 -5.12
N ILE A 23 7.25 -2.69 -4.12
CA ILE A 23 7.19 -1.93 -2.87
C ILE A 23 7.89 -2.75 -1.78
N PRO A 24 9.06 -2.32 -1.26
CA PRO A 24 9.86 -3.09 -0.29
C PRO A 24 9.30 -3.03 1.14
N TYR A 25 7.98 -2.95 1.28
CA TYR A 25 7.27 -2.79 2.54
C TYR A 25 6.12 -3.80 2.63
N ARG A 26 5.78 -4.20 3.86
CA ARG A 26 4.62 -5.06 4.08
C ARG A 26 3.34 -4.29 3.76
N ARG A 27 2.29 -4.99 3.33
CA ARG A 27 1.00 -4.40 2.93
C ARG A 27 0.35 -3.52 4.02
N ASP A 28 0.56 -3.86 5.27
CA ASP A 28 0.01 -3.13 6.43
C ASP A 28 0.80 -1.86 6.77
N ASP A 29 2.02 -1.72 6.26
CA ASP A 29 2.89 -0.56 6.45
C ASP A 29 2.31 0.70 5.78
N LEU A 30 2.35 1.82 6.49
CA LEU A 30 1.87 3.11 5.99
C LEU A 30 2.65 3.57 4.76
N ARG A 31 3.93 3.21 4.65
CA ARG A 31 4.77 3.49 3.48
C ARG A 31 4.25 2.76 2.25
N ALA A 32 3.88 1.49 2.39
CA ALA A 32 3.33 0.70 1.30
C ALA A 32 2.01 1.29 0.80
N LYS A 33 1.13 1.65 1.74
CA LYS A 33 -0.17 2.25 1.42
C LYS A 33 -0.02 3.60 0.72
N TYR A 34 0.87 4.46 1.24
CA TYR A 34 1.15 5.76 0.62
C TYR A 34 1.65 5.60 -0.81
N LEU A 35 2.66 4.76 -1.04
CA LEU A 35 3.18 4.50 -2.40
C LEU A 35 2.11 3.91 -3.33
N GLY A 36 1.23 3.05 -2.80
CA GLY A 36 0.06 2.55 -3.54
C GLY A 36 -0.86 3.68 -4.02
N TRP A 37 -1.21 4.63 -3.15
CA TRP A 37 -2.01 5.80 -3.52
C TRP A 37 -1.30 6.68 -4.57
N MET A 38 -0.02 6.95 -4.39
CA MET A 38 0.78 7.72 -5.37
C MET A 38 0.78 7.04 -6.74
N SER A 39 0.98 5.72 -6.78
CA SER A 39 0.93 4.95 -8.04
C SER A 39 -0.44 4.93 -8.70
N SER A 40 -1.49 5.26 -7.95
CA SER A 40 -2.87 5.35 -8.44
C SER A 40 -3.23 6.77 -8.92
N GLY A 41 -2.28 7.70 -8.93
CA GLY A 41 -2.46 9.06 -9.44
C GLY A 41 -2.95 10.08 -8.40
N PHE A 42 -2.97 9.72 -7.12
CA PHE A 42 -3.33 10.64 -6.04
C PHE A 42 -2.18 11.61 -5.74
N SER A 43 -2.52 12.82 -5.33
CA SER A 43 -1.57 13.78 -4.78
C SER A 43 -1.09 13.40 -3.37
N ASP A 44 0.02 13.99 -2.93
CA ASP A 44 0.53 13.84 -1.56
C ASP A 44 -0.55 14.19 -0.52
N GLU A 45 -1.30 15.27 -0.75
CA GLU A 45 -2.32 15.76 0.18
C GLU A 45 -3.49 14.78 0.32
N GLU A 46 -3.98 14.24 -0.79
CA GLU A 46 -5.07 13.26 -0.77
C GLU A 46 -4.62 11.95 -0.10
N ALA A 47 -3.43 11.45 -0.44
CA ALA A 47 -2.90 10.23 0.14
C ALA A 47 -2.67 10.37 1.66
N LEU A 48 -2.10 11.50 2.10
CA LEU A 48 -1.89 11.77 3.52
C LEU A 48 -3.21 11.92 4.27
N PHE A 49 -4.20 12.61 3.69
CA PHE A 49 -5.53 12.75 4.27
C PHE A 49 -6.21 11.39 4.47
N VAL A 50 -6.23 10.54 3.44
CA VAL A 50 -6.84 9.20 3.51
C VAL A 50 -6.17 8.31 4.55
N LEU A 51 -4.85 8.44 4.73
CA LEU A 51 -4.09 7.62 5.67
C LEU A 51 -4.05 8.21 7.09
N GLY A 52 -4.63 9.39 7.32
CA GLY A 52 -4.55 10.07 8.62
C GLY A 52 -3.12 10.49 8.99
N LEU A 53 -2.30 10.82 7.98
CA LEU A 53 -0.91 11.22 8.12
C LEU A 53 -0.74 12.72 7.89
N ASN A 54 0.42 13.25 8.28
CA ASN A 54 0.76 14.65 8.08
C ASN A 54 2.01 14.81 7.22
N ARG A 55 2.28 16.04 6.77
CA ARG A 55 3.46 16.33 5.93
C ARG A 55 4.78 16.00 6.62
N SER A 56 4.89 16.18 7.93
CA SER A 56 6.10 15.85 8.69
C SER A 56 6.44 14.36 8.63
N TRP A 57 5.44 13.48 8.62
CA TRP A 57 5.66 12.05 8.39
C TRP A 57 6.29 11.81 7.01
N LEU A 58 5.77 12.46 5.97
CA LEU A 58 6.29 12.31 4.61
C LEU A 58 7.72 12.85 4.48
N GLU A 59 8.02 13.99 5.08
CA GLU A 59 9.36 14.58 5.12
C GLU A 59 10.37 13.64 5.80
N LEU A 60 9.97 12.99 6.89
CA LEU A 60 10.78 11.99 7.56
C LEU A 60 11.00 10.75 6.68
N MET A 61 9.95 10.24 6.03
CA MET A 61 10.07 9.05 5.17
C MET A 61 10.95 9.33 3.94
N ARG A 62 10.92 10.55 3.40
CA ARG A 62 11.80 10.97 2.29
C ARG A 62 13.29 10.99 2.67
N GLN A 63 13.64 10.90 3.95
CA GLN A 63 15.03 10.71 4.38
C GLN A 63 15.49 9.24 4.26
N ASP A 64 14.56 8.28 4.17
CA ASP A 64 14.89 6.86 3.99
C ASP A 64 15.17 6.55 2.52
N SER A 65 16.42 6.18 2.21
CA SER A 65 16.85 5.80 0.86
C SER A 65 16.02 4.67 0.22
N LYS A 66 15.38 3.79 1.01
CA LYS A 66 14.52 2.72 0.49
C LYS A 66 13.12 3.22 0.12
N PHE A 67 12.71 4.38 0.61
CA PHE A 67 11.40 4.96 0.34
C PHE A 67 11.38 5.78 -0.95
N VAL A 68 12.53 6.35 -1.34
CA VAL A 68 12.67 7.23 -2.51
C VAL A 68 13.30 6.52 -3.73
N LYS A 69 13.77 5.28 -3.57
CA LYS A 69 14.32 4.44 -4.65
C LYS A 69 13.27 3.53 -5.23
#